data_AF-A0A8H8RBV3-F1
#
_entry.id   AF-A0A8H8RBV3-F1
#
_cell.length_a   1.000
_cell.length_b   1.000
_cell.length_c   1.000
_cell.angle_alpha   90.00
_cell.angle_beta   90.00
_cell.angle_gamma   90.00
#
_symmetry.space_group_name_H-M   'P 1'
#
loop_
_entity.id
_entity.type
_entity.pdbx_description
1 polymer ?
#
loop_
_entity_poly.entity_id
_entity_poly.type
_entity_poly.pdbx_seq_one_letter_code
_entity_poly.pdbx_strand_id
1 'polypeptide(L)'
;MSLVHLAKPRLGLTSIPSTNQLLTLSLALQSAGFLSSVTRAGLTPPPLNSETKYEPEPVTQENVSTRRLWLGLKYWDNRAVLSEMSMVSKPTKRVWMDVESLGRIVRGREAGL
;
A
#
# COMPACT_ATOMS: atom_id res chain seq x y z
N MET A 1 6.26 -2.23 -10.52
CA MET A 1 7.02 -2.69 -9.34
C MET A 1 6.01 -3.04 -8.25
N SER A 2 5.82 -4.33 -7.93
CA SER A 2 4.77 -4.82 -7.02
C SER A 2 5.21 -4.75 -5.55
N LEU A 3 4.32 -4.33 -4.64
CA LEU A 3 4.56 -4.19 -3.20
C LEU A 3 5.22 -5.42 -2.55
N VAL A 4 4.86 -6.64 -2.98
CA VAL A 4 5.42 -7.90 -2.46
C VAL A 4 6.92 -8.04 -2.71
N HIS A 5 7.44 -7.52 -3.82
CA HIS A 5 8.87 -7.58 -4.10
C HIS A 5 9.69 -6.74 -3.12
N LEU A 6 9.04 -5.78 -2.45
CA LEU A 6 9.65 -4.81 -1.54
C LEU A 6 9.61 -5.30 -0.08
N ALA A 7 8.70 -6.21 0.26
CA ALA A 7 8.63 -6.84 1.58
C ALA A 7 9.62 -8.01 1.76
N LYS A 8 10.16 -8.54 0.67
CA LYS A 8 11.17 -9.61 0.67
C LYS A 8 12.55 -9.16 1.20
N PRO A 9 13.12 -8.03 0.77
CA PRO A 9 14.23 -7.40 1.48
C PRO A 9 13.68 -6.71 2.74
N ARG A 10 14.39 -6.79 3.87
CA ARG A 10 14.02 -6.18 5.17
C ARG A 10 14.12 -4.64 5.15
N LEU A 11 13.42 -4.01 4.21
CA LEU A 11 13.37 -2.56 4.07
C LEU A 11 12.36 -2.02 5.09
N GLY A 12 12.80 -1.10 5.95
CA GLY A 12 11.89 -0.41 6.89
C GLY A 12 10.93 0.56 6.18
N LEU A 13 11.34 1.05 5.00
CA LEU A 13 10.61 2.05 4.23
C LEU A 13 10.69 1.71 2.73
N THR A 14 9.59 1.93 2.01
CA THR A 14 9.53 1.71 0.56
C THR A 14 8.84 2.85 -0.16
N SER A 15 9.16 3.06 -1.45
CA SER A 15 8.53 4.08 -2.29
C SER A 15 7.72 3.46 -3.42
N ILE A 16 6.53 3.98 -3.67
CA ILE A 16 5.65 3.64 -4.79
C ILE A 16 5.19 4.91 -5.52
N PRO A 17 4.72 4.83 -6.78
CA PRO A 17 4.19 5.98 -7.50
C PRO A 17 3.00 6.62 -6.77
N SER A 18 2.92 7.95 -6.81
CA SER A 18 1.80 8.69 -6.21
C SER A 18 0.58 8.69 -7.13
N THR A 19 -0.32 7.72 -6.96
CA THR A 19 -1.63 7.67 -7.64
C THR A 19 -2.76 7.58 -6.61
N ASN A 20 -3.97 8.02 -6.96
CA ASN A 20 -5.13 7.96 -6.06
C ASN A 20 -5.52 6.52 -5.71
N GLN A 21 -5.47 5.60 -6.68
CA GLN A 21 -5.76 4.18 -6.44
C GLN A 21 -4.80 3.57 -5.42
N LEU A 22 -3.50 3.83 -5.58
CA LEU A 22 -2.49 3.34 -4.64
C LEU A 22 -2.61 4.02 -3.27
N LEU A 23 -2.93 5.32 -3.21
CA LEU A 23 -3.18 6.00 -1.94
C LEU A 23 -4.33 5.34 -1.18
N THR A 24 -5.48 5.15 -1.83
CA THR A 24 -6.67 4.57 -1.18
C THR A 24 -6.36 3.18 -0.64
N LEU A 25 -5.65 2.36 -1.42
CA LEU A 25 -5.19 1.04 -1.01
C LEU A 25 -4.22 1.11 0.17
N SER A 26 -3.23 2.01 0.14
CA SER A 26 -2.28 2.21 1.23
C SER A 26 -2.94 2.68 2.52
N LEU A 27 -3.92 3.59 2.44
CA LEU A 27 -4.68 4.04 3.61
C LEU A 27 -5.52 2.90 4.20
N ALA A 28 -6.16 2.08 3.36
CA ALA A 28 -6.89 0.90 3.82
C ALA A 28 -5.96 -0.11 4.53
N LEU A 29 -4.76 -0.35 3.97
CA LEU A 29 -3.75 -1.22 4.58
C LEU A 29 -3.22 -0.66 5.91
N GLN A 30 -3.06 0.66 6.01
CA GLN A 30 -2.67 1.33 7.25
C GLN A 30 -3.76 1.19 8.32
N SER A 31 -5.03 1.45 7.98
CA SER A 31 -6.15 1.29 8.91
C SER A 31 -6.35 -0.16 9.36
N ALA A 32 -6.03 -1.12 8.50
CA ALA A 32 -6.05 -2.55 8.84
C ALA A 32 -4.82 -3.01 9.66
N GLY A 33 -3.82 -2.15 9.86
CA GLY A 33 -2.65 -2.43 10.70
C GLY A 33 -1.49 -3.16 10.02
N PHE A 34 -1.51 -3.29 8.68
CA PHE A 34 -0.44 -3.91 7.89
C PHE A 34 0.76 -2.98 7.66
N LEU A 35 0.51 -1.67 7.57
CA LEU A 35 1.54 -0.64 7.38
C LEU A 35 1.71 0.19 8.66
N SER A 36 2.93 0.66 8.92
CA SER A 36 3.20 1.55 10.05
C SER A 36 2.89 3.01 9.73
N SER A 37 3.24 3.47 8.52
CA SER A 37 3.01 4.85 8.09
C SER A 37 2.79 4.95 6.57
N VAL A 38 2.07 5.99 6.15
CA VAL A 38 1.86 6.34 4.74
C VAL A 38 2.08 7.84 4.59
N THR A 39 3.11 8.24 3.87
CA THR A 39 3.50 9.65 3.70
C THR A 39 3.73 9.97 2.23
N ARG A 40 3.24 11.11 1.74
CA ARG A 40 3.57 11.63 0.41
C ARG A 40 4.83 12.46 0.49
N ALA A 41 5.85 12.16 -0.31
CA ALA A 41 7.06 12.98 -0.38
C ALA A 41 7.61 13.00 -1.82
N GLY A 42 8.75 13.67 -2.01
CA GLY A 42 9.46 13.68 -3.30
C GLY A 42 10.21 12.37 -3.58
N LEU A 43 11.23 12.47 -4.44
CA LEU A 43 12.12 11.36 -4.79
C LEU A 43 13.00 10.89 -3.62
N THR A 44 13.22 11.76 -2.65
CA THR A 44 13.97 11.48 -1.42
C THR A 44 13.04 10.98 -0.31
N PRO A 45 13.50 10.02 0.53
CA PRO A 45 12.71 9.53 1.65
C PRO A 45 12.44 10.68 2.64
N PRO A 46 11.24 10.73 3.24
CA PRO A 46 11.02 11.61 4.38
C PRO A 46 11.92 11.19 5.55
N PRO A 47 12.34 12.13 6.40
CA PRO A 47 13.14 11.83 7.58
C PRO A 47 12.40 10.82 8.48
N LEU A 48 13.06 9.71 8.81
CA LEU A 48 12.49 8.58 9.58
C LEU A 48 12.27 8.92 11.06
N ASN A 49 13.03 9.88 11.57
CA ASN A 49 13.00 10.46 12.90
C ASN A 49 11.90 11.54 13.00
N SER A 50 10.64 11.13 13.11
CA SER A 50 9.49 12.04 13.14
C SER A 50 8.85 12.13 14.53
N GLU A 51 9.52 12.83 15.45
CA GLU A 51 8.83 13.64 16.48
C GLU A 51 8.25 14.92 15.86
N THR A 52 8.66 15.25 14.63
CA THR A 52 8.16 16.38 13.86
C THR A 52 7.18 15.90 12.80
N LYS A 53 5.96 16.44 12.83
CA LYS A 53 4.94 16.28 11.80
C LYS A 53 5.53 16.72 10.45
N TYR A 54 5.87 15.76 9.59
CA TYR A 54 6.34 16.08 8.24
C TYR A 54 5.19 16.71 7.45
N GLU A 55 5.32 18.00 7.13
CA GLU A 55 4.38 18.69 6.26
C GLU A 55 4.81 18.47 4.80
N PRO A 56 4.03 17.72 4.00
CA PRO A 56 4.33 17.56 2.61
C PRO A 56 4.13 18.89 1.89
N GLU A 57 5.10 19.25 1.07
CA GLU A 57 4.94 20.37 0.13
C GLU A 57 3.68 20.20 -0.73
N PRO A 58 3.00 21.30 -1.10
CA PRO A 58 1.79 21.24 -1.90
C PRO A 58 2.04 20.57 -3.25
N VAL A 59 1.11 19.72 -3.67
CA VAL A 59 1.17 19.03 -4.95
C VAL A 59 0.77 20.03 -6.05
N THR A 60 1.72 20.44 -6.88
CA THR A 60 1.52 21.32 -8.04
C THR A 60 1.70 20.52 -9.34
N GLN A 61 1.22 21.03 -10.47
CA GLN A 61 1.37 20.32 -11.76
C GLN A 61 2.84 20.04 -12.11
N GLU A 62 3.75 20.93 -11.71
CA GLU A 62 5.19 20.80 -11.94
C GLU A 62 5.83 19.65 -11.13
N ASN A 63 5.29 19.34 -9.95
CA ASN A 63 5.88 18.35 -9.04
C ASN A 63 5.15 17.00 -9.03
N VAL A 64 3.95 16.89 -9.62
CA VAL A 64 3.15 15.65 -9.65
C VAL A 64 3.95 14.43 -10.12
N SER A 65 4.82 14.58 -11.10
CA SER A 65 5.61 13.49 -11.70
C SER A 65 6.72 12.97 -10.78
N THR A 66 7.24 13.80 -9.89
CA THR A 66 8.35 13.45 -8.99
C THR A 66 7.87 12.98 -7.62
N ARG A 67 6.57 13.14 -7.31
CA ARG A 67 5.98 12.71 -6.03
C ARG A 67 5.87 11.18 -5.94
N ARG A 68 6.21 10.67 -4.76
CA ARG A 68 6.09 9.26 -4.38
C ARG A 68 5.31 9.10 -3.09
N LEU A 69 4.67 7.95 -2.94
CA LEU A 69 4.12 7.49 -1.68
C LEU A 69 5.19 6.65 -0.99
N TRP A 70 5.56 7.07 0.21
CA TRP A 70 6.46 6.38 1.09
C TRP A 70 5.65 5.58 2.11
N LEU A 71 5.91 4.29 2.17
CA LEU A 71 5.20 3.34 3.03
C LEU A 71 6.16 2.79 4.07
N GLY A 72 5.80 2.92 5.34
CA GLY A 72 6.46 2.24 6.45
C GLY A 72 5.98 0.80 6.52
N LEU A 73 6.93 -0.14 6.41
CA LEU A 73 6.65 -1.57 6.55
C LEU A 73 6.76 -1.98 8.01
N LYS A 74 5.82 -2.83 8.46
CA LYS A 74 5.78 -3.33 9.83
C LYS A 74 6.38 -4.72 9.90
N TYR A 75 7.23 -4.92 10.90
CA TYR A 75 7.86 -6.21 11.20
C TYR A 75 7.56 -6.61 12.65
N TRP A 76 7.30 -7.89 12.85
CA TRP A 76 7.08 -8.49 14.16
C TRP A 76 7.78 -9.85 14.21
N ASP A 77 8.51 -10.12 15.29
CA ASP A 77 9.23 -11.39 15.48
C ASP A 77 10.08 -11.81 14.26
N ASN A 78 10.87 -10.87 13.74
CA ASN A 78 11.69 -11.02 12.53
C ASN A 78 10.93 -11.38 11.24
N ARG A 79 9.60 -11.28 11.21
CA ARG A 79 8.73 -11.52 10.05
C ARG A 79 8.00 -10.23 9.63
N ALA A 80 7.81 -10.05 8.32
CA ALA A 80 7.00 -8.95 7.81
C ALA A 80 5.51 -9.21 8.12
N VAL A 81 4.81 -8.21 8.64
CA VAL A 81 3.35 -8.30 8.89
C VAL A 81 2.59 -8.41 7.57
N LEU A 82 3.05 -7.70 6.54
CA LEU A 82 2.60 -7.88 5.17
C LEU A 82 3.52 -8.87 4.44
N SER A 83 3.20 -10.16 4.53
CA SER A 83 3.99 -11.23 3.90
C SER A 83 3.68 -11.43 2.43
N GLU A 84 2.39 -11.43 2.07
CA GLU A 84 1.90 -11.68 0.72
C GLU A 84 0.79 -10.71 0.35
N MET A 85 0.76 -10.32 -0.93
CA MET A 85 -0.31 -9.51 -1.50
C MET A 85 -0.49 -9.91 -2.96
N SER A 86 -1.64 -10.49 -3.30
CA SER A 86 -1.96 -10.91 -4.66
C SER A 86 -3.15 -10.12 -5.20
N MET A 87 -3.10 -9.83 -6.51
CA MET A 87 -4.17 -9.13 -7.20
C MET A 87 -5.17 -10.15 -7.76
N VAL A 88 -6.42 -10.05 -7.31
CA VAL A 88 -7.53 -10.91 -7.76
C VAL A 88 -8.05 -10.47 -9.14
N SER A 89 -8.34 -9.17 -9.30
CA SER A 89 -8.80 -8.61 -10.58
C SER A 89 -7.62 -8.07 -11.38
N LYS A 90 -7.26 -8.74 -12.47
CA LYS A 90 -6.11 -8.37 -13.33
C LYS A 90 -6.61 -7.59 -14.55
N PRO A 91 -5.78 -6.72 -15.18
CA PRO A 91 -6.17 -6.02 -16.41
C PRO A 91 -6.65 -6.98 -17.52
N THR A 92 -6.06 -8.17 -17.60
CA THR A 92 -6.38 -9.21 -18.59
C THR A 92 -7.61 -10.06 -18.24
N LYS A 93 -7.94 -10.21 -16.95
CA LYS A 93 -9.14 -10.90 -16.46
C LYS A 93 -9.73 -10.10 -15.31
N ARG A 94 -10.70 -9.25 -15.62
CA ARG A 94 -11.42 -8.46 -14.63
C ARG A 94 -12.42 -9.37 -13.92
N VAL A 95 -12.37 -9.33 -12.59
CA VAL A 95 -13.31 -10.06 -11.73
C VAL A 95 -14.29 -9.05 -11.15
N TRP A 96 -15.57 -9.31 -11.37
CA TRP A 96 -16.69 -8.57 -10.78
C TRP A 96 -17.46 -9.53 -9.87
N MET A 97 -17.97 -9.02 -8.75
CA MET A 97 -18.66 -9.85 -7.77
C MET A 97 -19.82 -9.07 -7.17
N ASP A 98 -20.94 -9.76 -6.93
CA ASP A 98 -22.12 -9.25 -6.26
C ASP A 98 -22.01 -9.39 -4.73
N VAL A 99 -22.93 -8.73 -4.02
CA VAL A 99 -22.91 -8.68 -2.56
C VAL A 99 -23.10 -10.07 -1.93
N GLU A 100 -23.90 -10.94 -2.54
CA GLU A 100 -24.15 -12.29 -2.02
C GLU A 100 -22.87 -13.13 -2.11
N SER A 101 -22.20 -13.12 -3.26
CA SER A 101 -20.93 -13.82 -3.46
C SER A 101 -19.84 -13.32 -2.53
N LEU A 102 -19.76 -12.00 -2.28
CA LEU A 102 -18.82 -11.44 -1.30
C LEU A 102 -19.11 -11.99 0.11
N GLY A 103 -20.38 -12.07 0.48
CA GLY A 103 -20.83 -12.64 1.74
C GLY A 103 -20.51 -14.14 1.89
N ARG A 104 -20.39 -14.89 0.78
CA ARG A 104 -19.93 -16.29 0.78
C ARG A 104 -18.43 -16.36 1.04
N ILE A 105 -17.62 -15.53 0.38
CA ILE A 105 -16.15 -15.48 0.57
C ILE A 105 -15.79 -15.16 2.02
N VAL A 106 -16.42 -14.14 2.61
CA VAL A 106 -16.13 -13.72 4.00
C VAL A 106 -16.40 -14.85 5.01
N ARG A 107 -17.31 -15.78 4.68
CA ARG A 107 -17.62 -16.96 5.50
C ARG A 107 -16.74 -18.18 5.16
N GLY A 108 -15.72 -18.02 4.33
CA GLY A 108 -14.82 -19.10 3.89
C GLY A 108 -15.42 -20.04 2.86
N ARG A 109 -16.49 -19.64 2.15
CA ARG A 109 -17.08 -20.44 1.06
C ARG A 109 -16.58 -19.96 -0.29
N GLU A 110 -16.45 -20.88 -1.24
CA GLU A 110 -16.09 -20.55 -2.62
C GLU A 110 -17.18 -19.73 -3.29
N ALA A 111 -16.76 -18.74 -4.09
CA ALA A 111 -17.66 -17.85 -4.84
C ALA A 111 -17.33 -17.79 -6.34
N GLY A 112 -16.71 -18.84 -6.90
CA GLY A 112 -16.48 -18.97 -8.34
C GLY A 112 -15.47 -17.98 -8.93
N LEU A 113 -14.31 -17.81 -8.27
CA LEU A 113 -13.18 -16.99 -8.73
C LEU A 113 -12.30 -17.72 -9.76
#